data_AF-A0A9P0YBT2-F1
#
_entry.id   AF-A0A9P0YBT2-F1
#
_cell.length_a   1.000
_cell.length_b   1.000
_cell.length_c   1.000
_cell.angle_alpha   90.00
_cell.angle_beta   90.00
_cell.angle_gamma   90.00
#
_symmetry.space_group_name_H-M   'P 1'
#
loop_
_entity.id
_entity.type
_entity.pdbx_description
1 polymer ?
#
loop_
_entity_poly.entity_id
_entity_poly.type
_entity_poly.pdbx_seq_one_letter_code
_entity_poly.pdbx_strand_id
1 'polypeptide(L)'
;MKIAKILNNNIVTVIDGNNNESVVMGRGLGFKKHSGDLVDETLIERVFVMKPGELTSRLQEILSEIPMDVITTTDKIILLAKERLPGKLQHSVYISLTDHCHFAIERHK
;
A
#
# COMPACT_ATOMS: atom_id res chain seq x y z
N MET A 1 15.71 4.85 -3.31
CA MET A 1 14.99 3.98 -4.29
C MET A 1 14.47 4.81 -5.47
N LYS A 2 14.18 4.23 -6.65
CA LYS A 2 13.62 4.98 -7.81
C LYS A 2 12.15 4.65 -8.06
N ILE A 3 11.35 5.66 -8.40
CA ILE A 3 9.94 5.48 -8.76
C ILE A 3 9.85 4.75 -10.10
N ALA A 4 9.22 3.58 -10.12
CA ALA A 4 8.85 2.87 -11.33
C ALA A 4 7.50 3.36 -11.87
N LYS A 5 6.50 3.47 -10.98
CA LYS A 5 5.14 3.86 -11.32
C LYS A 5 4.51 4.67 -10.20
N ILE A 6 3.72 5.68 -10.53
CA ILE A 6 2.90 6.42 -9.56
C ILE A 6 1.49 5.82 -9.58
N LEU A 7 1.01 5.34 -8.43
CA LEU A 7 -0.34 4.79 -8.31
C LEU A 7 -1.33 5.90 -7.92
N ASN A 8 -0.95 6.74 -6.96
CA ASN A 8 -1.66 7.98 -6.61
C ASN A 8 -0.70 8.95 -5.90
N ASN A 9 -1.21 10.08 -5.40
CA ASN A 9 -0.40 11.11 -4.70
C ASN A 9 0.36 10.59 -3.47
N ASN A 10 -0.08 9.49 -2.86
CA ASN A 10 0.47 8.94 -1.62
C ASN A 10 1.15 7.57 -1.82
N ILE A 11 1.04 6.97 -3.00
CA ILE A 11 1.45 5.59 -3.25
C ILE A 11 2.19 5.50 -4.57
N VAL A 12 3.39 4.95 -4.51
CA VAL A 12 4.25 4.73 -5.68
C VAL A 12 4.83 3.32 -5.64
N THR A 13 5.05 2.75 -6.80
CA THR A 13 5.87 1.55 -6.95
C THR A 13 7.31 1.96 -7.18
N VAL A 14 8.24 1.34 -6.48
CA VAL A 14 9.68 1.63 -6.57
C VAL A 14 10.46 0.39 -6.98
N ILE A 15 11.60 0.62 -7.61
CA ILE A 15 12.62 -0.40 -7.84
C ILE A 15 13.87 -0.02 -7.02
N ASP A 16 14.40 -0.99 -6.29
CA ASP A 16 15.65 -0.86 -5.53
C ASP A 16 16.89 -1.15 -6.39
N GLY A 17 18.09 -1.02 -5.81
CA GLY A 17 19.36 -1.29 -6.51
C GLY A 17 19.57 -2.75 -6.91
N ASN A 18 18.78 -3.67 -6.34
CA ASN A 18 18.81 -5.11 -6.63
C ASN A 18 17.70 -5.52 -7.61
N ASN A 19 17.03 -4.55 -8.24
CA ASN A 19 15.91 -4.76 -9.16
C ASN A 19 14.67 -5.40 -8.52
N ASN A 20 14.49 -5.27 -7.21
CA ASN A 20 13.27 -5.69 -6.53
C ASN A 20 12.22 -4.58 -6.60
N GLU A 21 11.00 -4.97 -6.94
CA GLU A 21 9.85 -4.07 -6.97
C GLU A 21 9.16 -4.05 -5.60
N SER A 22 8.78 -2.86 -5.13
CA SER A 22 8.03 -2.69 -3.88
C SER A 22 7.01 -1.57 -4.02
N VAL A 23 5.86 -1.71 -3.36
CA VAL A 23 4.89 -0.62 -3.26
C VAL A 23 5.16 0.15 -1.97
N VAL A 24 5.30 1.46 -2.11
CA VAL A 24 5.66 2.37 -1.02
C VAL A 24 4.54 3.37 -0.83
N MET A 25 4.20 3.62 0.42
CA MET A 25 3.11 4.48 0.82
C MET A 25 3.61 5.52 1.82
N GLY A 26 3.14 6.76 1.63
CA GLY A 26 3.52 7.91 2.42
C GLY A 26 2.77 9.15 1.98
N ARG A 27 2.48 10.07 2.90
CA ARG A 27 1.76 11.29 2.55
C ARG A 27 2.53 12.11 1.51
N GLY A 28 1.91 12.35 0.36
CA GLY A 28 2.47 13.18 -0.72
C GLY A 28 3.64 12.55 -1.49
N LEU A 29 3.91 11.25 -1.31
CA LEU A 29 5.07 10.57 -1.90
C LEU A 29 5.12 10.64 -3.43
N GLY A 30 3.96 10.59 -4.09
CA GLY A 30 3.81 10.70 -5.55
C GLY A 30 3.48 12.11 -6.03
N PHE A 31 3.28 13.07 -5.13
CA PHE A 31 2.84 14.42 -5.50
C PHE A 31 3.96 15.18 -6.23
N LYS A 32 3.68 15.64 -7.46
CA LYS A 32 4.63 16.32 -8.35
C LYS A 32 5.89 15.50 -8.68
N LYS A 33 5.83 14.17 -8.58
CA LYS A 33 6.89 13.26 -8.99
C LYS A 33 6.59 12.64 -10.36
N HIS A 34 7.59 12.05 -10.98
CA HIS A 34 7.48 11.28 -12.22
C HIS A 34 8.23 9.94 -12.09
N SER A 35 7.90 8.99 -12.97
CA SER A 35 8.68 7.76 -13.10
C SER A 35 10.15 8.08 -13.40
N GLY A 36 11.07 7.41 -12.70
CA GLY A 36 12.51 7.65 -12.74
C GLY A 36 13.03 8.52 -11.60
N ASP A 37 12.17 9.33 -10.96
CA ASP A 37 12.58 10.18 -9.83
C ASP A 37 12.99 9.34 -8.61
N LEU A 38 13.85 9.92 -7.78
CA LEU A 38 14.15 9.38 -6.46
C LEU A 38 12.96 9.61 -5.53
N VAL A 39 12.62 8.55 -4.78
CA VAL A 39 11.69 8.64 -3.66
C VAL A 39 12.38 9.34 -2.50
N ASP A 40 11.66 10.26 -1.87
CA ASP A 40 12.04 10.80 -0.58
C ASP A 40 11.74 9.76 0.50
N GLU A 41 12.78 9.12 1.01
CA GLU A 41 12.66 8.03 1.98
C GLU A 41 12.13 8.51 3.34
N THR A 42 12.18 9.81 3.63
CA THR A 42 11.67 10.39 4.88
C THR A 42 10.14 10.44 4.94
N LEU A 43 9.49 10.43 3.78
CA LEU A 43 8.03 10.43 3.65
C LEU A 43 7.44 9.03 3.68
N ILE A 44 8.27 7.98 3.69
CA ILE A 44 7.81 6.59 3.67
C ILE A 44 7.23 6.21 5.04
N GLU A 45 5.94 5.90 5.04
CA GLU A 45 5.24 5.37 6.23
C GLU A 45 5.17 3.84 6.17
N ARG A 46 5.06 3.27 4.97
CA ARG A 46 4.87 1.83 4.75
C ARG A 46 5.55 1.35 3.47
N VAL A 47 6.17 0.17 3.56
CA VAL A 47 6.75 -0.55 2.42
C VAL A 47 6.12 -1.94 2.33
N PHE A 48 5.58 -2.26 1.17
CA PHE A 48 5.07 -3.58 0.81
C PHE A 48 6.02 -4.20 -0.22
N VAL A 49 6.80 -5.18 0.21
CA VAL A 49 7.68 -5.93 -0.70
C VAL A 49 6.82 -6.84 -1.55
N MET A 50 6.87 -6.63 -2.86
CA MET A 50 6.07 -7.40 -3.80
C MET A 50 6.81 -8.68 -4.18
N LYS A 51 6.16 -9.83 -3.96
CA LYS A 51 6.58 -11.07 -4.62
C LYS A 51 5.80 -11.20 -5.92
N PRO A 52 6.43 -11.63 -7.03
CA PRO A 52 5.71 -11.86 -8.27
C PRO A 52 4.51 -12.80 -8.03
N GLY A 53 3.30 -12.41 -8.46
CA GLY A 53 2.09 -13.21 -8.30
C GLY A 53 0.79 -12.39 -8.34
N GLU A 54 -0.35 -13.08 -8.40
CA GLU A 54 -1.69 -12.48 -8.54
C GLU A 54 -2.08 -11.56 -7.38
N LEU A 55 -1.71 -11.91 -6.14
CA LEU A 55 -1.98 -11.09 -4.95
C LEU A 55 -1.33 -9.71 -5.02
N THR A 56 -0.17 -9.61 -5.66
CA THR A 56 0.56 -8.35 -5.86
C THR A 56 -0.22 -7.43 -6.80
N SER A 57 -0.71 -7.94 -7.93
CA SER A 57 -1.52 -7.15 -8.87
C SER A 57 -2.80 -6.64 -8.21
N ARG A 58 -3.51 -7.51 -7.46
CA ARG A 58 -4.73 -7.13 -6.76
C ARG A 58 -4.50 -6.05 -5.69
N LEU A 59 -3.38 -6.13 -4.97
CA LEU A 59 -3.02 -5.10 -4.00
C LEU A 59 -2.79 -3.75 -4.69
N GLN A 60 -2.11 -3.72 -5.85
CA GLN A 60 -1.91 -2.48 -6.59
C GLN A 60 -3.23 -1.85 -7.06
N GLU A 61 -4.17 -2.67 -7.55
CA GLU A 61 -5.52 -2.21 -7.93
C GLU A 61 -6.23 -1.56 -6.75
N ILE A 62 -6.32 -2.28 -5.62
CA ILE A 62 -6.93 -1.78 -4.37
C ILE A 62 -6.33 -0.45 -3.94
N LEU A 63 -5.01 -0.34 -3.95
CA LEU A 63 -4.31 0.88 -3.54
C LEU A 63 -4.54 2.06 -4.49
N SER A 64 -4.93 1.80 -5.75
CA SER A 64 -5.24 2.84 -6.73
C SER A 64 -6.70 3.31 -6.69
N GLU A 65 -7.64 2.44 -6.30
CA GLU A 65 -9.08 2.72 -6.32
C GLU A 65 -9.61 3.19 -4.96
N ILE A 66 -9.08 2.64 -3.87
CA ILE A 66 -9.63 2.88 -2.53
C ILE A 66 -9.07 4.18 -1.94
N PRO A 67 -9.91 5.03 -1.32
CA PRO A 67 -9.44 6.25 -0.66
C PRO A 67 -8.37 6.00 0.39
N MET A 68 -7.36 6.88 0.44
CA MET A 68 -6.22 6.76 1.35
C MET A 68 -6.63 6.66 2.83
N ASP A 69 -7.69 7.36 3.23
CA ASP A 69 -8.19 7.31 4.60
C ASP A 69 -8.70 5.91 4.98
N VAL A 70 -9.31 5.19 4.03
CA VAL A 70 -9.77 3.81 4.24
C VAL A 70 -8.59 2.85 4.33
N ILE A 71 -7.60 3.01 3.46
CA ILE A 71 -6.38 2.19 3.46
C ILE A 71 -5.61 2.36 4.78
N THR A 72 -5.35 3.60 5.19
CA THR A 72 -4.60 3.91 6.43
C THR A 72 -5.38 3.51 7.68
N THR A 73 -6.71 3.64 7.68
CA THR A 73 -7.54 3.15 8.79
C THR A 73 -7.49 1.63 8.88
N THR A 74 -7.56 0.94 7.75
CA THR A 74 -7.46 -0.52 7.72
C THR A 74 -6.09 -1.01 8.17
N ASP A 75 -5.02 -0.32 7.77
CA ASP A 75 -3.66 -0.61 8.22
C ASP A 75 -3.53 -0.51 9.75
N LYS A 76 -4.13 0.52 10.37
CA LYS A 76 -4.18 0.66 11.83
C LYS A 76 -4.95 -0.48 12.50
N ILE A 77 -6.05 -0.93 11.92
CA ILE A 77 -6.83 -2.08 12.42
C ILE A 77 -5.98 -3.35 12.37
N ILE A 78 -5.27 -3.59 11.25
CA ILE A 78 -4.40 -4.77 11.09
C ILE A 78 -3.23 -4.74 12.08
N LEU A 79 -2.63 -3.57 12.30
CA LEU A 79 -1.58 -3.40 13.32
C LEU A 79 -2.08 -3.76 14.72
N LEU A 80 -3.22 -3.19 15.11
CA LEU A 80 -3.83 -3.48 16.40
C LEU A 80 -4.14 -4.97 16.57
N ALA A 81 -4.61 -5.62 15.50
CA ALA A 81 -4.84 -7.06 15.50
C ALA A 81 -3.55 -7.86 15.67
N LYS A 82 -2.45 -7.46 15.02
CA LYS A 82 -1.13 -8.10 15.19
C LYS A 82 -0.58 -7.97 16.61
N GLU A 83 -0.86 -6.86 17.29
CA GLU A 83 -0.43 -6.64 18.68
C GLU A 83 -1.26 -7.46 19.68
N ARG A 84 -2.55 -7.67 19.39
CA ARG A 84 -3.48 -8.30 20.33
C ARG A 84 -3.67 -9.79 20.12
N LEU A 85 -3.49 -10.29 18.90
CA LEU A 85 -3.75 -11.68 18.56
C LEU A 85 -2.46 -12.51 18.56
N PRO A 86 -2.45 -13.70 19.18
CA PRO A 86 -1.31 -14.59 19.07
C PRO A 86 -1.18 -15.12 17.63
N GLY A 87 0.05 -15.17 17.12
CA GLY A 87 0.37 -15.73 15.80
C GLY A 87 0.64 -14.67 14.73
N LYS A 88 0.95 -15.15 13.50
CA LYS A 88 1.24 -14.27 12.36
C LYS A 88 0.02 -14.16 11.47
N LEU A 89 -0.44 -12.93 11.22
CA LEU A 89 -1.45 -12.68 10.20
C LEU A 89 -0.84 -12.89 8.81
N GLN A 90 -1.61 -13.52 7.91
CA GLN A 90 -1.22 -13.66 6.51
C GLN A 90 -1.26 -12.30 5.80
N HIS A 91 -0.37 -12.11 4.81
CA HIS A 91 -0.30 -10.85 4.06
C HIS A 91 -1.58 -10.57 3.26
N SER A 92 -2.33 -11.61 2.87
CA SER A 92 -3.63 -11.49 2.21
C SER A 92 -4.67 -10.69 3.02
N VAL A 93 -4.50 -10.57 4.35
CA VAL A 93 -5.40 -9.77 5.21
C VAL A 93 -5.44 -8.30 4.81
N TYR A 94 -4.33 -7.77 4.28
CA TYR A 94 -4.27 -6.38 3.80
C TYR A 94 -5.18 -6.14 2.60
N ILE A 95 -5.31 -7.14 1.73
CA ILE A 95 -6.18 -7.08 0.54
C ILE A 95 -7.62 -7.25 1.01
N SER A 96 -7.92 -8.37 1.68
CA SER A 96 -9.30 -8.73 2.01
C SER A 96 -9.95 -7.73 2.97
N LEU A 97 -9.26 -7.29 4.01
CA LEU A 97 -9.86 -6.38 4.99
C LEU A 97 -10.06 -4.99 4.41
N THR A 98 -9.12 -4.49 3.59
CA THR A 98 -9.25 -3.15 2.99
C THR A 98 -10.41 -3.11 2.01
N ASP A 99 -10.55 -4.15 1.17
CA ASP A 99 -11.68 -4.31 0.26
C ASP A 99 -13.01 -4.40 1.03
N HIS A 100 -13.07 -5.21 2.09
CA HIS A 100 -14.26 -5.33 2.94
C HIS A 100 -14.64 -4.02 3.63
N CYS A 101 -13.68 -3.30 4.22
CA CYS A 101 -13.93 -2.02 4.88
C CYS A 101 -14.43 -0.97 3.89
N HIS A 102 -13.79 -0.88 2.71
CA HIS A 102 -14.22 0.04 1.67
C HIS A 102 -15.66 -0.26 1.21
N PHE A 103 -15.95 -1.51 0.87
CA PHE A 103 -17.28 -1.89 0.42
C PHE A 103 -18.35 -1.68 1.50
N ALA A 104 -18.04 -1.93 2.77
CA ALA A 104 -18.95 -1.66 3.88
C ALA A 104 -19.27 -0.17 4.02
N ILE A 105 -18.27 0.72 3.82
CA ILE A 105 -18.45 2.17 3.82
C ILE A 105 -19.30 2.61 2.63
N GLU A 106 -19.00 2.14 1.42
CA GLU A 106 -19.76 2.49 0.22
C GLU A 106 -21.22 2.04 0.31
N ARG A 107 -21.49 0.85 0.85
CA ARG A 107 -22.87 0.33 1.03
C ARG A 107 -23.69 1.12 2.05
N HIS A 108 -23.05 1.81 2.99
CA HIS A 108 -23.75 2.59 4.01
C HIS A 108 -24.14 4.00 3.53
N LYS A 109 -23.49 4.49 2.48
CA LYS A 109 -23.82 5.77 1.84
C LYS A 109 -25.14 5.66 1.08
#